data_AF-A0AAV9JFU0-F1
#
_entry.id   AF-A0AAV9JFU0-F1
#
_cell.length_a   1.000
_cell.length_b   1.000
_cell.length_c   1.000
_cell.angle_alpha   90.00
_cell.angle_beta   90.00
_cell.angle_gamma   90.00
#
_symmetry.space_group_name_H-M   'P 1'
#
loop_
_entity.id
_entity.type
_entity.pdbx_description
1 polymer ?
#
loop_
_entity_poly.entity_id
_entity_poly.type
_entity_poly.pdbx_seq_one_letter_code
_entity_poly.pdbx_strand_id
1 'polypeptide(L)'
;MDRSPLAKLSPELRNSIWKLLVTEDEPLQVSVTLPTTVVPPPITKVCRQIRSECHLMFYAMNTFRLDIPSGDECAAEGEAAVTDLFQESVAKAILWMEAVMVESHKVVSLELHVAVNSHWVHYDMKDRAGSWKELVTAMKACGYGEPRTVVTVQHHFDGGLSRDGESQIREAFGTLGLDGDKMIFLL
;
A
#
# COMPACT_ATOMS: atom_id res chain seq x y z
N MET A 1 23.34 15.50 21.40
CA MET A 1 22.15 16.39 21.28
C MET A 1 21.97 17.21 22.56
N ASP A 2 23.07 17.44 23.29
CA ASP A 2 23.02 17.38 24.75
C ASP A 2 22.69 18.73 25.39
N ARG A 3 22.57 19.77 24.54
CA ARG A 3 22.12 21.12 24.92
C ARG A 3 20.68 21.41 24.50
N SER A 4 20.02 20.50 23.77
CA SER A 4 18.64 20.69 23.35
C SER A 4 17.68 20.51 24.54
N PRO A 5 16.71 21.41 24.75
CA PRO A 5 15.64 21.22 25.72
C PRO A 5 14.87 19.91 25.48
N LEU A 6 14.69 19.50 24.22
CA LEU A 6 14.04 18.22 23.87
C LEU A 6 14.79 17.02 24.41
N ALA A 7 16.13 17.06 24.44
CA ALA A 7 16.94 15.96 24.95
C ALA A 7 16.85 15.82 26.48
N LYS A 8 16.38 16.85 27.19
CA LYS A 8 16.15 16.82 28.64
C LYS A 8 14.82 16.18 29.03
N LEU A 9 13.90 16.02 28.08
CA LEU A 9 12.63 15.32 28.32
C LEU A 9 12.88 13.82 28.51
N SER A 10 12.02 13.15 29.28
CA SER A 10 12.06 11.69 29.37
C SER A 10 11.73 11.04 28.01
N PRO A 11 12.18 9.81 27.75
CA PRO A 11 11.84 9.10 26.52
C PRO A 11 10.33 9.01 26.24
N GLU A 12 9.50 8.86 27.28
CA GLU A 12 8.04 8.74 27.16
C GLU A 12 7.41 10.04 26.65
N LEU A 13 7.87 11.19 27.15
CA LEU A 13 7.41 12.50 26.68
C LEU A 13 7.87 12.75 25.24
N ARG A 14 9.11 12.38 24.90
CA ARG A 14 9.61 12.48 23.52
C ARG A 14 8.80 11.61 22.57
N ASN A 15 8.55 10.35 22.91
CA ASN A 15 7.72 9.44 22.11
C ASN A 15 6.31 10.00 21.92
N SER A 16 5.72 10.61 22.95
CA SER A 16 4.40 11.26 22.83
C SER A 16 4.42 12.42 21.83
N ILE A 17 5.48 13.24 21.84
CA ILE A 17 5.68 14.31 20.85
C ILE A 17 5.88 13.72 19.45
N TRP A 18 6.72 12.68 19.32
CA TRP A 18 6.99 12.04 18.03
C TRP A 18 5.74 11.44 17.41
N LYS A 19 4.92 10.76 18.21
CA LYS A 19 3.62 10.23 17.78
C LYS A 19 2.75 11.31 17.14
N LEU A 20 2.64 12.49 17.76
CA LEU A 20 1.85 13.59 17.24
C LEU A 20 2.44 14.21 15.95
N LEU A 21 3.74 14.05 15.71
CA LEU A 21 4.42 14.64 14.56
C LEU A 21 4.57 13.71 13.36
N VAL A 22 4.48 12.39 13.58
CA VAL A 22 4.75 11.40 12.52
C VAL A 22 3.53 10.56 12.18
N THR A 23 2.45 10.64 12.94
CA THR A 23 1.20 9.93 12.64
C THR A 23 0.26 10.85 11.87
N GLU A 24 -0.21 10.37 10.73
CA GLU A 24 -1.29 10.96 9.94
C GLU A 24 -2.57 10.19 10.21
N ASP A 25 -3.71 10.90 10.20
CA ASP A 25 -5.02 10.28 10.36
C ASP A 25 -5.47 9.56 9.07
N GLU A 26 -5.00 10.04 7.91
CA GLU A 26 -5.32 9.50 6.60
C GLU A 26 -4.19 8.60 6.05
N PRO A 27 -4.51 7.55 5.29
CA PRO A 27 -3.51 6.69 4.67
C PRO A 27 -2.54 7.43 3.75
N LEU A 28 -1.24 7.19 3.95
CA LEU A 28 -0.17 7.79 3.18
C LEU A 28 -0.06 7.12 1.82
N GLN A 29 -0.37 7.86 0.76
CA GLN A 29 -0.29 7.36 -0.61
C GLN A 29 1.17 7.07 -1.00
N VAL A 30 1.42 5.85 -1.43
CA VAL A 30 2.67 5.42 -2.02
C VAL A 30 2.55 5.62 -3.53
N SER A 31 3.22 6.66 -4.04
CA SER A 31 3.27 6.87 -5.49
C SER A 31 4.04 5.73 -6.16
N VAL A 32 3.33 4.99 -7.01
CA VAL A 32 3.87 3.91 -7.83
C VAL A 32 4.38 4.45 -9.18
N THR A 33 4.36 5.76 -9.42
CA THR A 33 4.70 6.36 -10.72
C THR A 33 6.09 7.02 -10.78
N LEU A 34 6.71 7.33 -9.65
CA LEU A 34 8.02 8.01 -9.54
C LEU A 34 8.96 7.24 -8.61
N PRO A 35 10.30 7.52 -8.57
CA PRO A 35 11.21 6.81 -7.68
C PRO A 35 10.65 6.75 -6.26
N THR A 36 10.28 5.52 -5.90
CA THR A 36 9.27 5.14 -4.93
C THR A 36 9.73 5.48 -3.54
N THR A 37 9.31 6.63 -2.99
CA THR A 37 9.49 6.91 -1.57
C THR A 37 8.29 7.68 -1.05
N VAL A 38 7.57 7.09 -0.11
CA VAL A 38 6.85 7.90 0.88
C VAL A 38 7.91 8.72 1.56
N VAL A 39 7.90 10.04 1.35
CA VAL A 39 8.95 10.90 1.88
C VAL A 39 8.80 10.94 3.39
N PRO A 40 9.76 10.39 4.16
CA PRO A 40 9.64 10.41 5.60
C PRO A 40 9.59 11.87 6.09
N PRO A 41 8.80 12.19 7.12
CA PRO A 41 8.65 13.56 7.60
C PRO A 41 10.01 14.20 7.89
N PRO A 42 10.19 15.52 7.66
CA PRO A 42 11.48 16.20 7.85
C PRO A 42 12.12 15.97 9.22
N ILE A 43 11.31 15.76 10.26
CA ILE A 43 11.77 15.44 11.62
C ILE A 43 12.66 14.19 11.67
N THR A 44 12.42 13.19 10.81
CA THR A 44 13.22 11.96 10.69
C THR A 44 14.62 12.18 10.10
N LYS A 45 14.92 13.41 9.65
CA LYS A 45 16.20 13.80 9.02
C LYS A 45 17.04 14.74 9.90
N VAL A 46 16.56 15.11 11.09
CA VAL A 46 17.21 16.14 11.92
C VAL A 46 18.52 15.66 12.56
N CYS A 47 18.49 14.57 13.32
CA CYS A 47 19.69 13.98 13.90
C CYS A 47 19.51 12.47 14.12
N ARG A 48 20.61 11.76 14.43
CA ARG A 48 20.59 10.30 14.66
C ARG A 48 19.61 9.88 15.76
N GLN A 49 19.55 10.61 16.88
CA GLN A 49 18.66 10.27 18.00
C GLN A 49 17.18 10.42 17.61
N ILE A 50 16.78 11.59 17.09
CA ILE A 50 15.40 11.83 16.65
C ILE A 50 15.03 10.82 15.55
N ARG A 51 15.93 10.57 14.60
CA ARG A 51 15.71 9.56 13.56
C ARG A 51 15.45 8.18 14.17
N SER A 52 16.28 7.71 15.09
CA SER A 52 16.07 6.40 15.73
C SER A 52 14.77 6.30 16.53
N GLU A 53 14.31 7.41 17.12
CA GLU A 53 13.08 7.44 17.92
C GLU A 53 11.83 7.53 17.02
N CYS A 54 11.84 8.40 16.00
CA CYS A 54 10.67 8.71 15.17
C CYS A 54 10.48 7.77 13.98
N HIS A 55 11.56 7.26 13.38
CA HIS A 55 11.50 6.56 12.09
C HIS A 55 10.72 5.25 12.18
N LEU A 56 10.92 4.49 13.27
CA LEU A 56 10.13 3.29 13.52
C LEU A 56 8.66 3.62 13.79
N MET A 57 8.38 4.70 14.53
CA MET A 57 7.01 5.13 14.82
C MET A 57 6.28 5.53 13.53
N PHE A 58 6.95 6.23 12.61
CA PHE A 58 6.38 6.58 11.32
C PHE A 58 5.88 5.33 10.56
N TYR A 59 6.69 4.29 10.42
CA TYR A 59 6.26 3.10 9.70
C TYR A 59 5.30 2.19 10.50
N ALA A 60 5.38 2.22 11.84
CA ALA A 60 4.56 1.38 12.68
C ALA A 60 3.17 1.96 13.01
N MET A 61 2.99 3.27 12.84
CA MET A 61 1.78 3.97 13.29
C MET A 61 0.96 4.58 12.16
N ASN A 62 1.46 4.56 10.92
CA ASN A 62 0.71 5.00 9.76
C ASN A 62 0.20 3.81 8.96
N THR A 63 -0.90 4.05 8.25
CA THR A 63 -1.34 3.18 7.16
C THR A 63 -0.77 3.70 5.86
N PHE A 64 -0.23 2.81 5.04
CA PHE A 64 0.27 3.14 3.71
C PHE A 64 -0.70 2.64 2.67
N ARG A 65 -1.03 3.47 1.67
CA ARG A 65 -1.93 3.12 0.58
C ARG A 65 -1.16 2.89 -0.71
N LEU A 66 -1.28 1.71 -1.30
CA LEU A 66 -0.77 1.37 -2.62
C LEU A 66 -1.93 1.34 -3.62
N ASP A 67 -1.90 2.26 -4.60
CA ASP A 67 -2.86 2.24 -5.70
C ASP A 67 -2.29 1.40 -6.85
N ILE A 68 -2.97 0.30 -7.17
CA ILE A 68 -2.63 -0.58 -8.28
C ILE A 68 -3.68 -0.36 -9.38
N PRO A 69 -3.32 0.38 -10.45
CA PRO A 69 -4.24 0.65 -11.55
C PRO A 69 -4.53 -0.62 -12.35
N SER A 70 -5.74 -0.74 -12.87
CA SER A 70 -6.11 -1.78 -13.84
C SER A 70 -5.44 -1.61 -15.19
N GLY A 71 -4.75 -0.51 -15.49
CA GLY A 71 -4.16 -0.27 -16.81
C GLY A 71 -5.18 0.07 -17.91
N ASP A 72 -6.45 -0.25 -17.73
CA ASP A 72 -7.52 0.02 -18.70
C ASP A 72 -7.93 1.49 -18.75
N GLU A 73 -7.51 2.28 -17.76
CA GLU A 73 -7.68 3.74 -17.72
C GLU A 73 -7.02 4.41 -18.95
N CYS A 74 -5.98 3.79 -19.52
CA CYS A 74 -5.28 4.26 -20.73
C CYS A 74 -5.88 3.73 -22.04
N ALA A 75 -6.80 2.75 -22.00
CA ALA A 75 -7.40 2.17 -23.20
C ALA A 75 -8.31 3.15 -23.95
N ALA A 76 -8.77 4.22 -23.28
CA ALA A 76 -9.58 5.27 -23.88
C ALA A 76 -8.83 6.11 -24.93
N GLU A 77 -7.49 6.09 -24.94
CA GLU A 77 -6.66 6.88 -25.86
C GLU A 77 -6.01 6.05 -26.99
N GLY A 78 -6.30 4.75 -27.10
CA GLY A 78 -5.93 3.95 -28.27
C GLY A 78 -4.48 3.44 -28.33
N GLU A 79 -3.73 3.47 -27.22
CA GLU A 79 -2.37 2.91 -27.14
C GLU A 79 -2.35 1.49 -26.58
N ALA A 80 -1.56 0.62 -27.22
CA ALA A 80 -1.40 -0.81 -26.90
C ALA A 80 -0.64 -1.11 -25.59
N ALA A 81 -0.63 -0.19 -24.61
CA ALA A 81 0.25 -0.21 -23.43
C ALA A 81 -0.49 -0.56 -22.10
N VAL A 82 -1.68 -1.15 -22.19
CA VAL A 82 -2.59 -1.38 -21.04
C VAL A 82 -2.07 -2.44 -20.05
N THR A 83 -1.46 -3.52 -20.55
CA THR A 83 -0.96 -4.63 -19.70
C THR A 83 0.33 -4.27 -18.96
N ASP A 84 1.15 -3.39 -19.54
CA ASP A 84 2.44 -3.00 -18.99
C ASP A 84 2.29 -2.18 -17.70
N LEU A 85 1.27 -1.32 -17.62
CA LEU A 85 1.08 -0.43 -16.47
C LEU A 85 0.74 -1.19 -15.18
N PHE A 86 -0.10 -2.23 -15.27
CA PHE A 86 -0.45 -3.04 -14.11
C PHE A 86 0.76 -3.83 -13.60
N GLN A 87 1.48 -4.50 -14.50
CA GLN A 87 2.68 -5.27 -14.13
C GLN A 87 3.77 -4.36 -13.55
N GLU A 88 3.98 -3.20 -14.16
CA GLU A 88 4.92 -2.18 -13.66
C GLU A 88 4.51 -1.69 -12.27
N SER A 89 3.22 -1.46 -12.04
CA SER A 89 2.70 -1.02 -10.75
C SER A 89 2.89 -2.07 -9.66
N VAL A 90 2.62 -3.34 -9.99
CA VAL A 90 2.91 -4.48 -9.10
C VAL A 90 4.39 -4.56 -8.79
N ALA A 91 5.27 -4.50 -9.79
CA ALA A 91 6.71 -4.59 -9.61
C ALA A 91 7.23 -3.47 -8.69
N LYS A 92 6.74 -2.23 -8.88
CA LYS A 92 7.12 -1.09 -8.04
C LYS A 92 6.57 -1.19 -6.62
N ALA A 93 5.36 -1.72 -6.44
CA ALA A 93 4.81 -2.01 -5.11
C ALA A 93 5.67 -3.04 -4.35
N ILE A 94 6.12 -4.09 -5.03
CA ILE A 94 7.05 -5.08 -4.48
C ILE A 94 8.37 -4.43 -4.07
N LEU A 95 8.99 -3.67 -4.96
CA LEU A 95 10.24 -2.96 -4.66
C LEU A 95 10.11 -2.01 -3.46
N TRP A 96 8.99 -1.29 -3.35
CA TRP A 96 8.73 -0.44 -2.20
C TRP A 96 8.62 -1.24 -0.90
N MET A 97 7.85 -2.35 -0.90
CA MET A 97 7.71 -3.19 0.30
C MET A 97 9.05 -3.76 0.75
N GLU A 98 9.88 -4.24 -0.18
CA GLU A 98 11.21 -4.77 0.11
C GLU A 98 12.14 -3.69 0.69
N ALA A 99 12.14 -2.49 0.10
CA ALA A 99 12.94 -1.38 0.59
C ALA A 99 12.51 -0.95 2.01
N VAL A 100 11.21 -0.84 2.26
CA VAL A 100 10.69 -0.45 3.57
C VAL A 100 10.95 -1.53 4.63
N MET A 101 10.93 -2.82 4.26
CA MET A 101 11.30 -3.91 5.16
C MET A 101 12.75 -3.83 5.62
N VAL A 102 13.65 -3.42 4.74
CA VAL A 102 15.07 -3.19 5.09
C VAL A 102 15.21 -2.00 6.05
N GLU A 103 14.44 -0.93 5.86
CA GLU A 103 14.57 0.29 6.66
C GLU A 103 13.92 0.19 8.06
N SER A 104 12.77 -0.49 8.16
CA SER A 104 11.89 -0.37 9.32
C SER A 104 11.61 -1.68 10.05
N HIS A 105 11.86 -2.83 9.41
CA HIS A 105 11.52 -4.18 9.86
C HIS A 105 10.03 -4.42 10.26
N LYS A 106 9.17 -3.38 10.30
CA LYS A 106 7.83 -3.39 10.89
C LYS A 106 6.94 -2.26 10.32
N VAL A 107 6.44 -2.43 9.10
CA VAL A 107 5.20 -1.74 8.73
C VAL A 107 4.04 -2.55 9.29
N VAL A 108 3.08 -1.85 9.90
CA VAL A 108 1.99 -2.50 10.65
C VAL A 108 0.66 -2.50 9.89
N SER A 109 0.45 -1.55 8.98
CA SER A 109 -0.80 -1.40 8.24
C SER A 109 -0.55 -1.05 6.77
N LEU A 110 -1.09 -1.86 5.87
CA LEU A 110 -1.07 -1.63 4.43
C LEU A 110 -2.49 -1.68 3.87
N GLU A 111 -2.89 -0.62 3.18
CA GLU A 111 -4.09 -0.55 2.35
C GLU A 111 -3.71 -0.76 0.89
N LEU A 112 -4.25 -1.81 0.27
CA LEU A 112 -4.10 -2.03 -1.16
C LEU A 112 -5.38 -1.55 -1.84
N HIS A 113 -5.26 -0.53 -2.69
CA HIS A 113 -6.36 -0.03 -3.51
C HIS A 113 -6.19 -0.57 -4.93
N VAL A 114 -7.14 -1.40 -5.36
CA VAL A 114 -7.14 -1.96 -6.70
C VAL A 114 -8.23 -1.28 -7.49
N ALA A 115 -7.85 -0.49 -8.48
CA ALA A 115 -8.79 0.05 -9.44
C ALA A 115 -9.21 -1.07 -10.39
N VAL A 116 -10.52 -1.32 -10.49
CA VAL A 116 -11.08 -2.31 -11.42
C VAL A 116 -12.10 -1.65 -12.35
N ASN A 117 -12.12 -2.05 -13.61
CA ASN A 117 -13.13 -1.61 -14.57
C ASN A 117 -14.19 -2.71 -14.81
N SER A 118 -15.22 -2.40 -15.58
CA SER A 118 -16.28 -3.37 -15.90
C SER A 118 -15.84 -4.50 -16.84
N HIS A 119 -14.73 -4.33 -17.58
CA HIS A 119 -14.19 -5.32 -18.52
C HIS A 119 -13.23 -6.32 -17.85
N TRP A 120 -12.76 -5.99 -16.64
CA TRP A 120 -11.78 -6.73 -15.85
C TRP A 120 -12.21 -8.15 -15.51
N VAL A 121 -13.52 -8.33 -15.30
CA VAL A 121 -14.10 -9.54 -14.70
C VAL A 121 -14.01 -10.77 -15.63
N HIS A 122 -13.90 -10.58 -16.95
CA HIS A 122 -14.01 -11.72 -17.89
C HIS A 122 -12.72 -12.13 -18.60
N TYR A 123 -11.77 -11.23 -18.87
CA TYR A 123 -10.61 -11.55 -19.71
C TYR A 123 -9.26 -11.35 -19.02
N ASP A 124 -9.16 -10.46 -18.03
CA ASP A 124 -7.86 -9.93 -17.61
C ASP A 124 -7.26 -10.61 -16.37
N MET A 125 -8.10 -11.17 -15.48
CA MET A 125 -7.59 -11.82 -14.26
C MET A 125 -6.71 -13.03 -14.54
N LYS A 126 -6.97 -13.79 -15.61
CA LYS A 126 -6.12 -14.95 -15.95
C LYS A 126 -4.74 -14.52 -16.41
N ASP A 127 -4.66 -13.49 -17.24
CA ASP A 127 -3.41 -12.97 -17.78
C ASP A 127 -2.58 -12.25 -16.69
N ARG A 128 -3.25 -11.72 -15.68
CA ARG A 128 -2.65 -11.00 -14.54
C ARG A 128 -2.47 -11.84 -13.27
N ALA A 129 -2.95 -13.09 -13.26
CA ALA A 129 -2.86 -13.98 -12.11
C ALA A 129 -1.41 -14.18 -11.65
N GLY A 130 -0.46 -14.18 -12.59
CA GLY A 130 0.98 -14.27 -12.30
C GLY A 130 1.46 -13.12 -11.42
N SER A 131 1.30 -11.87 -11.87
CA SER A 131 1.72 -10.68 -11.12
C SER A 131 0.96 -10.53 -9.81
N TRP A 132 -0.33 -10.89 -9.76
CA TRP A 132 -1.08 -10.92 -8.51
C TRP A 132 -0.48 -11.92 -7.50
N LYS A 133 -0.14 -13.12 -7.97
CA LYS A 133 0.51 -14.13 -7.13
C LYS A 133 1.86 -13.64 -6.64
N GLU A 134 2.66 -13.00 -7.49
CA GLU A 134 3.93 -12.38 -7.12
C GLU A 134 3.75 -11.32 -6.03
N LEU A 135 2.77 -10.42 -6.18
CA LEU A 135 2.47 -9.39 -5.20
C LEU A 135 2.08 -10.01 -3.85
N VAL A 136 1.14 -10.96 -3.83
CA VAL A 136 0.73 -11.63 -2.59
C VAL A 136 1.87 -12.40 -1.95
N THR A 137 2.71 -13.06 -2.75
CA THR A 137 3.92 -13.74 -2.25
C THR A 137 4.90 -12.75 -1.61
N ALA A 138 5.16 -11.61 -2.25
CA ALA A 138 6.03 -10.57 -1.72
C ALA A 138 5.46 -9.95 -0.43
N MET A 139 4.14 -9.67 -0.40
CA MET A 139 3.44 -9.20 0.80
C MET A 139 3.66 -10.17 1.97
N LYS A 140 3.43 -11.48 1.76
CA LYS A 140 3.64 -12.52 2.78
C LYS A 140 5.10 -12.60 3.22
N ALA A 141 6.06 -12.53 2.29
CA ALA A 141 7.48 -12.53 2.60
C ALA A 141 7.91 -11.31 3.43
N CYS A 142 7.27 -10.16 3.19
CA CYS A 142 7.45 -8.93 3.96
C CYS A 142 6.64 -8.91 5.27
N GLY A 143 5.96 -9.99 5.62
CA GLY A 143 5.18 -10.08 6.86
C GLY A 143 3.85 -9.33 6.84
N TYR A 144 3.41 -8.89 5.65
CA TYR A 144 2.04 -8.42 5.42
C TYR A 144 1.13 -9.63 5.27
N GLY A 145 0.58 -10.04 6.41
CA GLY A 145 -0.52 -10.99 6.50
C GLY A 145 -1.61 -10.42 7.39
N GLU A 146 -2.73 -11.12 7.50
CA GLU A 146 -3.81 -10.64 8.37
C GLU A 146 -3.38 -10.57 9.84
N PRO A 147 -3.85 -9.56 10.60
CA PRO A 147 -4.81 -8.49 10.25
C PRO A 147 -4.14 -7.20 9.73
N ARG A 148 -2.89 -7.24 9.28
CA ARG A 148 -2.06 -6.06 8.98
C ARG A 148 -2.25 -5.48 7.57
N THR A 149 -3.17 -6.05 6.83
CA THR A 149 -3.45 -5.69 5.44
C THR A 149 -4.94 -5.57 5.26
N VAL A 150 -5.36 -4.44 4.68
CA VAL A 150 -6.72 -4.22 4.19
C VAL A 150 -6.64 -4.14 2.67
N VAL A 151 -7.46 -4.92 1.97
CA VAL A 151 -7.57 -4.84 0.51
C VAL A 151 -8.89 -4.18 0.18
N THR A 152 -8.80 -3.04 -0.47
CA THR A 152 -9.92 -2.24 -0.94
C THR A 152 -9.97 -2.34 -2.45
N VAL A 153 -11.11 -2.76 -2.98
CA VAL A 153 -11.35 -2.81 -4.42
C VAL A 153 -12.25 -1.63 -4.76
N GLN A 154 -11.76 -0.73 -5.61
CA GLN A 154 -12.48 0.46 -6.03
C GLN A 154 -12.87 0.32 -7.51
N HIS A 155 -14.16 0.50 -7.79
CA HIS A 155 -14.68 0.46 -9.15
C HIS A 155 -14.78 1.87 -9.72
N HIS A 156 -14.26 2.09 -10.92
CA HIS A 156 -14.17 3.44 -11.53
C HIS A 156 -15.32 3.79 -12.50
N PHE A 157 -16.39 3.00 -12.58
CA PHE A 157 -17.50 3.25 -13.52
C PHE A 157 -18.86 3.48 -12.83
N ASP A 158 -19.62 4.43 -13.39
CA ASP A 158 -20.96 4.93 -12.97
C ASP A 158 -22.08 3.86 -12.87
N GLY A 159 -21.79 2.59 -13.11
CA GLY A 159 -22.76 1.49 -13.08
C GLY A 159 -22.78 0.67 -11.78
N GLY A 160 -21.80 0.88 -10.88
CA GLY A 160 -21.55 -0.03 -9.75
C GLY A 160 -21.11 -1.43 -10.19
N LEU A 161 -20.56 -2.20 -9.25
CA LEU A 161 -20.24 -3.60 -9.53
C LEU A 161 -21.53 -4.45 -9.41
N SER A 162 -21.76 -5.37 -10.36
CA SER A 162 -22.83 -6.36 -10.18
C SER A 162 -22.45 -7.30 -9.03
N ARG A 163 -23.45 -7.85 -8.32
CA ARG A 163 -23.21 -8.86 -7.26
C ARG A 163 -22.40 -10.06 -7.78
N ASP A 164 -22.60 -10.42 -9.04
CA ASP A 164 -21.86 -11.49 -9.70
C ASP A 164 -20.38 -11.11 -9.89
N GLY A 165 -20.11 -9.85 -10.28
CA GLY A 165 -18.76 -9.29 -10.33
C GLY A 165 -18.06 -9.28 -8.97
N GLU A 166 -18.77 -8.91 -7.89
CA GLU A 166 -18.19 -8.92 -6.53
C GLU A 166 -17.80 -10.34 -6.11
N SER A 167 -18.68 -11.32 -6.34
CA SER A 167 -18.41 -12.73 -6.05
C SER A 167 -17.21 -13.25 -6.85
N GLN A 168 -17.10 -12.91 -8.13
CA GLN A 168 -15.97 -13.34 -8.97
C GLN A 168 -14.64 -12.71 -8.51
N ILE A 169 -14.65 -11.44 -8.10
CA ILE A 169 -13.47 -10.79 -7.52
C ILE A 169 -13.08 -11.46 -6.19
N ARG A 170 -14.04 -11.68 -5.29
CA ARG A 170 -13.79 -12.37 -4.02
C ARG A 170 -13.24 -13.77 -4.23
N GLU A 171 -13.79 -14.53 -5.18
CA GLU A 171 -13.30 -15.86 -5.52
C GLU A 171 -11.87 -15.81 -6.06
N ALA A 172 -11.61 -14.93 -7.03
CA ALA A 172 -10.29 -14.80 -7.63
C ALA A 172 -9.22 -14.40 -6.61
N PHE A 173 -9.48 -13.41 -5.75
CA PHE A 173 -8.55 -13.06 -4.69
C PHE A 173 -8.48 -14.12 -3.58
N GLY A 174 -9.57 -14.85 -3.33
CA GLY A 174 -9.60 -16.04 -2.50
C GLY A 174 -8.64 -17.12 -2.98
N THR A 175 -8.62 -17.40 -4.29
CA THR A 175 -7.66 -18.36 -4.88
C THR A 175 -6.20 -17.91 -4.78
N LEU A 176 -5.96 -16.60 -4.67
CA LEU A 176 -4.64 -16.01 -4.44
C LEU A 176 -4.24 -16.01 -2.96
N GLY A 177 -5.12 -16.50 -2.08
CA GLY A 177 -4.86 -16.63 -0.65
C GLY A 177 -4.94 -15.30 0.11
N LEU A 178 -5.78 -14.38 -0.38
CA LEU A 178 -6.31 -13.24 0.36
C LEU A 178 -7.72 -13.60 0.84
N ASP A 179 -8.11 -13.18 2.03
CA ASP A 179 -9.47 -13.44 2.53
C ASP A 179 -10.47 -12.59 1.75
N GLY A 180 -11.16 -13.24 0.81
CA GLY A 180 -12.18 -12.62 -0.01
C GLY A 180 -13.29 -11.97 0.82
N ASP A 181 -13.55 -12.43 2.06
CA ASP A 181 -14.60 -11.88 2.93
C ASP A 181 -14.22 -10.52 3.53
N LYS A 182 -12.93 -10.21 3.65
CA LYS A 182 -12.42 -8.95 4.21
C LYS A 182 -12.15 -7.87 3.19
N MET A 183 -12.49 -8.12 1.92
CA MET A 183 -12.43 -7.11 0.88
C MET A 183 -13.52 -6.07 1.04
N ILE A 184 -13.10 -4.82 1.06
CA ILE A 184 -13.98 -3.66 1.07
C ILE A 184 -14.19 -3.24 -0.38
N PHE A 185 -15.43 -3.30 -0.85
CA PHE A 185 -15.81 -2.80 -2.16
C PHE A 185 -16.33 -1.37 -2.00
N LEU A 186 -15.65 -0.42 -2.62
CA LEU A 186 -16.09 0.96 -2.68
C LEU A 186 -16.87 1.15 -4.00
N LEU A 187 -18.14 1.54 -3.85
CA LEU A 187 -19.07 1.86 -4.95
C LEU A 187 -18.80 3.23 -5.54
#